data_AF-A0A7M1AYZ0-F1
#
_entry.id   AF-A0A7M1AYZ0-F1
#
_cell.length_a   1.000
_cell.length_b   1.000
_cell.length_c   1.000
_cell.angle_alpha   90.00
_cell.angle_beta   90.00
_cell.angle_gamma   90.00
#
_symmetry.space_group_name_H-M   'P 1'
#
loop_
_entity.id
_entity.type
_entity.pdbx_description
1 polymer ?
#
loop_
_entity_poly.entity_id
_entity_poly.type
_entity_poly.pdbx_seq_one_letter_code
_entity_poly.pdbx_strand_id
1 'polypeptide(L)'
;MIRVLLFLSLFFLMLHARENPFFPVQSGEDIPLTSNQTTKLPMLKRATVTLPSTARTIESVTVTYKNLDGSIAHKKVTIQNAIDWHLPIFISQNYNESDTTQFIEKQSKKSSKKIKYKKVASLKFIAFYVKKNKLKILTKDKILRNFLLVKPHRIVCDFKRDTDIGSLIKSLKEGSLFTKIRLGTHKGYYRVVIELDGYYSYKLDYIRGGYIITLL
;
A
#
# COMPACT_ATOMS: atom_id res chain seq x y z
N MET A 1 -27.96 -7.27 -77.29
CA MET A 1 -26.97 -7.29 -76.18
C MET A 1 -26.91 -5.97 -75.43
N ILE A 2 -26.92 -4.81 -76.11
CA ILE A 2 -26.85 -3.49 -75.44
C ILE A 2 -28.00 -3.22 -74.44
N ARG A 3 -29.23 -3.68 -74.74
CA ARG A 3 -30.40 -3.52 -73.87
C ARG A 3 -30.28 -4.33 -72.57
N VAL A 4 -29.69 -5.52 -72.64
CA VAL A 4 -29.46 -6.39 -71.46
C VAL A 4 -28.36 -5.79 -70.58
N LEU A 5 -27.31 -5.24 -71.18
CA LEU A 5 -26.24 -4.53 -70.49
C LEU A 5 -26.73 -3.28 -69.75
N LEU A 6 -27.67 -2.54 -70.36
CA LEU A 6 -28.31 -1.38 -69.74
C LEU A 6 -29.18 -1.76 -68.53
N PHE A 7 -29.94 -2.85 -68.62
CA PHE A 7 -30.70 -3.35 -67.46
C PHE A 7 -29.80 -3.83 -66.33
N LEU A 8 -28.66 -4.45 -66.65
CA LEU A 8 -27.70 -4.91 -65.66
C LEU A 8 -27.00 -3.74 -64.94
N SER A 9 -26.65 -2.65 -65.66
CA SER A 9 -26.05 -1.47 -65.01
C SER A 9 -27.05 -0.72 -64.13
N LEU A 10 -28.33 -0.69 -64.51
CA LEU A 10 -29.38 -0.08 -63.71
C LEU A 10 -29.63 -0.85 -62.39
N PHE A 11 -29.41 -2.17 -62.40
CA PHE A 11 -29.52 -3.01 -61.21
C PHE A 11 -28.40 -2.75 -60.19
N PHE A 12 -27.18 -2.45 -60.64
CA PHE A 12 -26.06 -2.11 -59.75
C PHE A 12 -26.25 -0.78 -59.00
N LEU A 13 -27.03 0.15 -59.56
CA LEU A 13 -27.35 1.43 -58.89
C LEU A 13 -28.31 1.28 -57.71
N MET A 14 -29.00 0.14 -57.59
CA MET A 14 -29.90 -0.16 -56.47
C MET A 14 -29.20 -0.86 -55.29
N LEU A 15 -27.90 -1.18 -55.40
CA LEU A 15 -27.13 -1.67 -54.26
C LEU A 15 -26.73 -0.51 -53.35
N HIS A 16 -27.59 -0.19 -52.39
CA HIS A 16 -27.23 0.67 -51.27
C HIS A 16 -26.31 -0.09 -50.31
N ALA A 17 -25.00 -0.02 -50.55
CA ALA A 17 -24.00 -0.41 -49.56
C ALA A 17 -24.06 0.58 -48.39
N ARG A 18 -24.26 0.07 -47.16
CA ARG A 18 -24.11 0.90 -45.95
C ARG A 18 -22.61 1.03 -45.65
N GLU A 19 -22.05 2.18 -45.98
CA GLU A 19 -20.60 2.46 -45.88
C GLU A 19 -20.09 2.69 -44.45
N ASN A 20 -20.97 2.89 -43.46
CA ASN A 20 -20.55 3.23 -42.11
C ASN A 20 -21.24 2.36 -41.04
N PRO A 21 -20.52 1.42 -40.40
CA PRO A 21 -21.05 0.64 -39.29
C PRO A 21 -21.05 1.42 -37.97
N PHE A 22 -20.53 2.65 -37.94
CA PHE A 22 -20.47 3.48 -36.74
C PHE A 22 -21.57 4.54 -36.77
N PHE A 23 -22.64 4.29 -36.04
CA PHE A 23 -23.68 5.29 -35.78
C PHE A 23 -23.40 6.00 -34.45
N PRO A 24 -23.55 7.33 -34.38
CA PRO A 24 -23.55 8.02 -33.10
C PRO A 24 -24.78 7.59 -32.30
N VAL A 25 -24.56 7.01 -31.13
CA VAL A 25 -25.62 6.68 -30.16
C VAL A 25 -26.31 7.97 -29.73
N GLN A 26 -27.60 8.09 -30.04
CA GLN A 26 -28.41 9.30 -29.79
C GLN A 26 -28.80 9.46 -28.31
N SER A 27 -28.78 8.38 -27.53
CA SER A 27 -29.01 8.38 -26.08
C SER A 27 -27.86 7.68 -25.37
N GLY A 28 -27.45 8.22 -24.22
CA GLY A 28 -26.37 7.68 -23.38
C GLY A 28 -26.68 6.32 -22.72
N GLU A 29 -27.86 5.76 -22.97
CA GLU A 29 -28.29 4.44 -22.44
C GLU A 29 -27.56 3.26 -23.09
N ASP A 30 -27.03 3.43 -24.30
CA ASP A 30 -26.29 2.38 -25.03
C ASP A 30 -24.77 2.45 -24.79
N ILE A 31 -24.29 3.35 -23.94
CA ILE A 31 -22.89 3.37 -23.54
C ILE A 31 -22.69 2.25 -22.52
N PRO A 32 -21.91 1.18 -22.83
CA PRO A 32 -21.61 0.18 -21.82
C PRO A 32 -20.89 0.87 -20.66
N LEU A 33 -21.56 0.94 -19.51
CA LEU A 33 -20.95 1.42 -18.28
C LEU A 33 -19.69 0.62 -18.03
N THR A 34 -18.53 1.28 -18.03
CA THR A 34 -17.26 0.62 -17.76
C THR A 34 -17.37 -0.01 -16.36
N SER A 35 -17.19 -1.33 -16.25
CA SER A 35 -17.27 -2.08 -15.00
C SER A 35 -16.02 -1.87 -14.13
N ASN A 36 -15.60 -0.61 -13.94
CA ASN A 36 -14.54 -0.24 -13.00
C ASN A 36 -15.08 -0.32 -11.55
N GLN A 37 -15.61 -1.47 -11.15
CA GLN A 37 -15.94 -1.75 -9.77
C GLN A 37 -14.65 -2.09 -9.03
N THR A 38 -14.19 -1.18 -8.18
CA THR A 38 -13.06 -1.43 -7.29
C THR A 38 -13.53 -2.30 -6.12
N THR A 39 -13.49 -3.62 -6.28
CA THR A 39 -13.86 -4.56 -5.21
C THR A 39 -12.78 -4.55 -4.13
N LYS A 40 -12.95 -3.72 -3.09
CA LYS A 40 -12.06 -3.72 -1.92
C LYS A 40 -12.47 -4.88 -0.99
N LEU A 41 -11.62 -5.90 -0.90
CA LEU A 41 -11.85 -7.01 0.03
C LEU A 41 -11.73 -6.52 1.49
N PRO A 42 -12.57 -7.03 2.41
CA PRO A 42 -12.44 -6.73 3.82
C PRO A 42 -11.15 -7.33 4.40
N MET A 43 -10.61 -6.69 5.45
CA MET A 43 -9.42 -7.20 6.15
C MET A 43 -9.70 -8.55 6.83
N LEU A 44 -8.70 -9.44 6.80
CA LEU A 44 -8.78 -10.75 7.45
C LEU A 44 -8.81 -10.59 8.97
N LYS A 45 -9.92 -11.01 9.60
CA LYS A 45 -10.06 -11.06 11.06
C LYS A 45 -9.54 -12.39 11.63
N ARG A 46 -10.15 -13.50 11.20
CA ARG A 46 -9.77 -14.87 11.55
C ARG A 46 -10.37 -15.80 10.51
N ALA A 47 -9.59 -16.79 10.06
CA ALA A 47 -10.08 -17.92 9.30
C ALA A 47 -9.78 -19.21 10.08
N THR A 48 -10.63 -20.21 9.92
CA THR A 48 -10.54 -21.48 10.62
C THR A 48 -10.35 -22.59 9.59
N VAL A 49 -9.41 -23.50 9.86
CA VAL A 49 -9.14 -24.67 9.02
C VAL A 49 -9.30 -25.91 9.88
N THR A 50 -10.18 -26.81 9.47
CA THR A 50 -10.37 -28.11 10.10
C THR A 50 -9.61 -29.17 9.33
N LEU A 51 -9.12 -30.18 10.05
CA LEU A 51 -8.35 -31.27 9.47
C LEU A 51 -9.18 -32.56 9.39
N PRO A 52 -8.90 -33.45 8.44
CA PRO A 52 -9.54 -34.76 8.39
C PRO A 52 -9.08 -35.64 9.57
N SER A 53 -9.89 -36.65 9.90
CA SER A 53 -9.62 -37.57 11.03
C SER A 53 -8.33 -38.39 10.88
N THR A 54 -7.76 -38.44 9.68
CA THR A 54 -6.51 -39.12 9.36
C THR A 54 -5.26 -38.27 9.61
N ALA A 55 -5.41 -36.96 9.87
CA ALA A 55 -4.28 -36.06 10.03
C ALA A 55 -3.54 -36.31 11.36
N ARG A 56 -2.21 -36.52 11.29
CA ARG A 56 -1.34 -36.80 12.46
C ARG A 56 -0.18 -35.83 12.60
N THR A 57 0.34 -35.36 11.48
CA THR A 57 1.45 -34.42 11.41
C THR A 57 1.11 -33.31 10.44
N ILE A 58 1.47 -32.09 10.81
CA ILE A 58 1.65 -31.02 9.82
C ILE A 58 3.07 -31.15 9.31
N GLU A 59 3.27 -31.02 7.99
CA GLU A 59 4.60 -30.98 7.38
C GLU A 59 4.96 -29.56 6.92
N SER A 60 3.99 -28.85 6.34
CA SER A 60 4.21 -27.47 5.88
C SER A 60 2.90 -26.70 5.73
N VAL A 61 3.01 -25.38 5.82
CA VAL A 61 1.94 -24.42 5.52
C VAL A 61 2.39 -23.59 4.32
N THR A 62 1.55 -23.56 3.29
CA THR A 62 1.79 -22.74 2.10
C THR A 62 0.75 -21.63 2.04
N VAL A 63 1.19 -20.38 2.15
CA VAL A 63 0.34 -19.20 1.98
C VAL A 63 0.45 -18.73 0.53
N THR A 64 -0.69 -18.70 -0.15
CA THR A 64 -0.82 -18.14 -1.50
C THR A 64 -1.31 -16.70 -1.38
N TYR A 65 -0.66 -15.77 -2.08
CA TYR A 65 -0.99 -14.35 -2.03
C TYR A 65 -0.87 -13.71 -3.41
N LYS A 66 -1.66 -12.66 -3.63
CA LYS A 66 -1.63 -11.84 -4.83
C LYS A 66 -0.76 -10.61 -4.57
N ASN A 67 0.25 -10.41 -5.41
CA ASN A 67 1.12 -9.25 -5.37
C ASN A 67 0.39 -7.99 -5.88
N LEU A 68 0.99 -6.82 -5.65
CA LEU A 68 0.46 -5.54 -6.14
C LEU A 68 0.37 -5.48 -7.67
N ASP A 69 1.27 -6.17 -8.37
CA ASP A 69 1.27 -6.32 -9.83
C ASP A 69 0.21 -7.31 -10.35
N GLY A 70 -0.50 -7.99 -9.44
CA GLY A 70 -1.52 -8.98 -9.75
C GLY A 70 -1.02 -10.41 -9.94
N SER A 71 0.30 -10.65 -9.89
CA SER A 71 0.89 -12.00 -9.94
C SER A 71 0.54 -12.80 -8.68
N ILE A 72 0.46 -14.13 -8.81
CA ILE A 72 0.21 -15.06 -7.70
C ILE A 72 1.55 -15.62 -7.22
N ALA A 73 1.84 -15.48 -5.94
CA ALA A 73 3.05 -15.98 -5.31
C ALA A 73 2.73 -16.89 -4.12
N HIS A 74 3.73 -17.71 -3.74
CA HIS A 74 3.61 -18.72 -2.69
C HIS A 74 4.72 -18.55 -1.66
N LYS A 75 4.37 -18.64 -0.37
CA LYS A 75 5.33 -18.73 0.73
C LYS A 75 5.11 -20.02 1.50
N LYS A 76 6.09 -20.93 1.46
CA LYS A 76 6.07 -22.20 2.19
C LYS A 76 6.84 -22.05 3.51
N VAL A 77 6.25 -22.53 4.60
CA VAL A 77 6.85 -22.65 5.92
C VAL A 77 6.77 -24.11 6.34
N THR A 78 7.92 -24.73 6.60
CA THR A 78 7.99 -26.13 7.05
C THR A 78 7.75 -26.18 8.55
N ILE A 79 6.78 -26.97 9.00
CA ILE A 79 6.39 -27.14 10.39
C ILE A 79 6.27 -28.64 10.55
N GLN A 80 7.20 -29.30 11.24
CA GLN A 80 7.26 -30.76 11.39
C GLN A 80 6.74 -31.17 12.76
N ASN A 81 5.44 -30.94 12.99
CA ASN A 81 4.83 -31.07 14.31
C ASN A 81 3.68 -32.06 14.27
N ALA A 82 3.53 -32.85 15.34
CA ALA A 82 2.34 -33.65 15.58
C ALA A 82 1.13 -32.76 15.89
N ILE A 83 -0.06 -33.23 15.55
CA ILE A 83 -1.31 -32.49 15.67
C ILE A 83 -2.47 -33.35 16.15
N ASP A 84 -3.39 -32.70 16.86
CA ASP A 84 -4.73 -33.23 17.11
C ASP A 84 -5.70 -32.66 16.08
N TRP A 85 -6.29 -33.52 15.26
CA TRP A 85 -7.21 -33.13 14.20
C TRP A 85 -8.58 -32.67 14.72
N HIS A 86 -8.94 -32.98 15.97
CA HIS A 86 -10.17 -32.46 16.59
C HIS A 86 -10.09 -30.96 16.86
N LEU A 87 -8.88 -30.40 16.88
CA LEU A 87 -8.65 -28.99 17.14
C LEU A 87 -8.52 -28.21 15.82
N PRO A 88 -9.29 -27.12 15.64
CA PRO A 88 -9.18 -26.30 14.45
C PRO A 88 -7.91 -25.44 14.47
N ILE A 89 -7.34 -25.23 13.29
CA ILE A 89 -6.23 -24.30 13.08
C ILE A 89 -6.81 -22.91 12.80
N PHE A 90 -6.28 -21.90 13.48
CA PHE A 90 -6.67 -20.51 13.27
C PHE A 90 -5.62 -19.75 12.45
N ILE A 91 -6.04 -19.19 11.33
CA ILE A 91 -5.26 -18.24 10.54
C ILE A 91 -5.69 -16.84 10.98
N SER A 92 -4.76 -16.09 11.56
CA SER A 92 -4.99 -14.71 11.96
C SER A 92 -3.78 -13.87 11.59
N GLN A 93 -4.02 -12.58 11.35
CA GLN A 93 -2.95 -11.61 11.17
C GLN A 93 -2.76 -10.87 12.48
N ASN A 94 -1.52 -10.87 12.98
CA ASN A 94 -1.20 -10.08 14.16
C ASN A 94 -0.94 -8.63 13.74
N TYR A 95 -1.96 -7.78 13.89
CA TYR A 95 -1.85 -6.34 13.65
C TYR A 95 -1.22 -5.58 14.84
N ASN A 96 -0.93 -6.30 15.92
CA ASN A 96 -0.35 -5.80 17.16
C ASN A 96 0.92 -6.59 17.49
N GLU A 97 2.10 -6.07 17.15
CA GLU A 97 3.35 -6.48 17.82
C GLU A 97 3.34 -6.26 19.35
N SER A 98 2.20 -5.87 19.94
CA SER A 98 1.95 -5.75 21.37
C SER A 98 1.12 -6.88 22.00
N ASP A 99 0.61 -7.86 21.23
CA ASP A 99 -0.41 -8.80 21.74
C ASP A 99 0.02 -10.28 21.85
N THR A 100 1.32 -10.59 21.72
CA THR A 100 1.82 -11.93 22.10
C THR A 100 1.68 -12.20 23.60
N THR A 101 1.40 -11.18 24.42
CA THR A 101 1.15 -11.31 25.86
C THR A 101 -0.28 -11.74 26.23
N GLN A 102 -1.23 -11.77 25.28
CA GLN A 102 -2.65 -11.91 25.63
C GLN A 102 -3.15 -13.34 25.90
N PHE A 103 -2.31 -14.38 25.79
CA PHE A 103 -2.66 -15.70 26.32
C PHE A 103 -2.40 -15.83 27.83
N ILE A 104 -1.74 -14.85 28.47
CA ILE A 104 -1.51 -14.84 29.94
C ILE A 104 -2.45 -13.82 30.64
N GLU A 105 -3.04 -12.86 29.92
CA GLU A 105 -3.72 -11.70 30.51
C GLU A 105 -5.23 -11.88 30.78
N LYS A 106 -5.67 -13.03 31.31
CA LYS A 106 -7.00 -13.08 31.98
C LYS A 106 -6.98 -12.49 33.39
N GLN A 107 -5.82 -12.04 33.87
CA GLN A 107 -5.66 -11.37 35.16
C GLN A 107 -4.80 -10.10 35.03
N SER A 108 -5.38 -9.00 34.56
CA SER A 108 -5.16 -7.68 35.17
C SER A 108 -5.93 -6.61 34.43
N LYS A 109 -6.94 -6.08 35.11
CA LYS A 109 -7.66 -4.89 34.70
C LYS A 109 -6.72 -3.68 34.68
N LYS A 110 -6.97 -2.78 33.72
CA LYS A 110 -6.62 -1.34 33.68
C LYS A 110 -5.16 -0.96 33.39
N SER A 111 -4.91 -0.66 32.11
CA SER A 111 -4.22 0.58 31.71
C SER A 111 -4.29 0.71 30.19
N SER A 112 -5.21 1.52 29.68
CA SER A 112 -5.14 2.01 28.30
C SER A 112 -3.88 2.88 28.14
N LYS A 113 -2.76 2.24 27.80
CA LYS A 113 -1.51 2.92 27.44
C LYS A 113 -1.80 3.72 26.17
N LYS A 114 -2.19 5.00 26.32
CA LYS A 114 -2.24 5.97 25.22
C LYS A 114 -0.87 5.92 24.54
N ILE A 115 -0.80 5.34 23.34
CA ILE A 115 0.44 5.24 22.58
C ILE A 115 0.85 6.67 22.20
N LYS A 116 1.75 7.24 22.99
CA LYS A 116 2.31 8.58 22.82
C LYS A 116 3.31 8.56 21.66
N TYR A 117 3.39 9.68 20.94
CA TYR A 117 4.39 9.87 19.90
C TYR A 117 5.79 9.73 20.49
N LYS A 118 6.62 8.86 19.91
CA LYS A 118 8.00 8.68 20.34
C LYS A 118 8.90 9.63 19.57
N LYS A 119 9.64 10.48 20.30
CA LYS A 119 10.65 11.37 19.71
C LYS A 119 11.84 10.52 19.22
N VAL A 120 12.17 10.63 17.94
CA VAL A 120 13.20 9.80 17.28
C VAL A 120 14.50 10.57 17.10
N ALA A 121 14.40 11.79 16.59
CA ALA A 121 15.53 12.69 16.36
C ALA A 121 15.08 14.13 16.55
N SER A 122 15.99 14.99 16.97
CA SER A 122 15.71 16.40 17.20
C SER A 122 16.98 17.20 17.01
N LEU A 123 16.89 18.21 16.17
CA LEU A 123 17.82 19.33 16.11
C LEU A 123 17.11 20.58 16.64
N LYS A 124 17.82 21.70 16.68
CA LYS A 124 17.27 23.01 17.12
C LYS A 124 16.07 23.47 16.28
N PHE A 125 16.00 23.03 15.02
CA PHE A 125 15.00 23.53 14.06
C PHE A 125 14.04 22.46 13.52
N ILE A 126 14.38 21.18 13.63
CA ILE A 126 13.55 20.08 13.16
C ILE A 126 13.49 18.96 14.19
N ALA A 127 12.29 18.43 14.44
CA ALA A 127 12.10 17.30 15.33
C ALA A 127 11.17 16.25 14.70
N PHE A 128 11.54 14.98 14.89
CA PHE A 128 10.87 13.83 14.30
C PHE A 128 10.19 13.00 15.39
N TYR A 129 8.92 12.72 15.16
CA TYR A 129 8.08 11.95 16.07
C TYR A 129 7.40 10.81 15.31
N VAL A 130 7.60 9.58 15.74
CA VAL A 130 7.00 8.40 15.11
C VAL A 130 5.88 7.84 15.98
N LYS A 131 4.79 7.45 15.33
CA LYS A 131 3.67 6.72 15.92
C LYS A 131 3.10 5.75 14.89
N LYS A 132 3.37 4.45 15.03
CA LYS A 132 2.92 3.40 14.10
C LYS A 132 3.28 3.79 12.64
N ASN A 133 2.28 3.98 11.78
CA ASN A 133 2.41 4.35 10.37
C ASN A 133 2.45 5.87 10.10
N LYS A 134 2.55 6.70 11.16
CA LYS A 134 2.60 8.15 11.05
C LYS A 134 3.94 8.70 11.51
N LEU A 135 4.55 9.54 10.69
CA LEU A 135 5.73 10.32 11.01
C LEU A 135 5.35 11.81 11.04
N LYS A 136 5.50 12.43 12.20
CA LYS A 136 5.30 13.85 12.40
C LYS A 136 6.65 14.56 12.40
N ILE A 137 6.79 15.52 11.49
CA ILE A 137 7.96 16.37 11.32
C ILE A 137 7.57 17.75 11.84
N LEU A 138 8.12 18.17 12.98
CA LEU A 138 7.97 19.54 13.47
C LEU A 138 9.10 20.39 12.91
N THR A 139 8.75 21.37 12.08
CA THR A 139 9.68 22.36 11.52
C THR A 139 8.92 23.65 11.21
N LYS A 140 9.63 24.77 11.29
CA LYS A 140 9.12 26.09 10.84
C LYS A 140 9.39 26.32 9.35
N ASP A 141 10.27 25.52 8.77
CA ASP A 141 10.80 25.72 7.42
C ASP A 141 9.77 25.19 6.38
N LYS A 142 9.60 25.95 5.28
CA LYS A 142 8.64 25.60 4.21
C LYS A 142 9.15 24.41 3.41
N ILE A 143 8.28 23.43 3.17
CA ILE A 143 8.56 22.33 2.24
C ILE A 143 8.62 22.86 0.80
N LEU A 144 9.70 22.54 0.09
CA LEU A 144 9.89 22.87 -1.32
C LEU A 144 9.29 21.78 -2.21
N ARG A 145 9.60 20.51 -1.90
CA ARG A 145 9.13 19.33 -2.62
C ARG A 145 9.20 18.08 -1.76
N ASN A 146 8.38 17.10 -2.12
CA ASN A 146 8.41 15.76 -1.55
C ASN A 146 8.19 14.73 -2.66
N PHE A 147 8.89 13.60 -2.59
CA PHE A 147 8.74 12.50 -3.56
C PHE A 147 9.16 11.16 -2.96
N LEU A 148 8.64 10.07 -3.51
CA LEU A 148 9.02 8.69 -3.18
C LEU A 148 10.09 8.19 -4.17
N LEU A 149 11.12 7.52 -3.66
CA LEU A 149 12.08 6.75 -4.45
C LEU A 149 11.83 5.26 -4.24
N VAL A 150 11.92 4.49 -5.33
CA VAL A 150 11.50 3.08 -5.36
C VAL A 150 12.62 2.12 -4.96
N LYS A 151 13.89 2.49 -5.12
CA LYS A 151 15.02 1.60 -4.80
C LYS A 151 16.21 2.37 -4.19
N PRO A 152 16.55 2.15 -2.90
CA PRO A 152 15.67 1.58 -1.86
C PRO A 152 14.41 2.43 -1.66
N HIS A 153 13.39 1.88 -0.99
CA HIS A 153 12.14 2.61 -0.69
C HIS A 153 12.41 3.75 0.29
N ARG A 154 12.34 4.99 -0.20
CA ARG A 154 12.65 6.17 0.60
C ARG A 154 11.73 7.34 0.26
N ILE A 155 11.25 8.03 1.27
CA ILE A 155 10.56 9.32 1.11
C ILE A 155 11.60 10.43 1.25
N VAL A 156 11.65 11.32 0.28
CA VAL A 156 12.53 12.48 0.28
C VAL A 156 11.69 13.74 0.45
N CYS A 157 12.07 14.60 1.39
CA CYS A 157 11.44 15.90 1.62
C CYS A 157 12.51 16.99 1.68
N ASP A 158 12.39 18.00 0.82
CA ASP A 158 13.32 19.14 0.78
C ASP A 158 12.65 20.34 1.46
N PHE A 159 13.36 20.97 2.41
CA PHE A 159 12.88 22.12 3.18
C PHE A 159 13.80 23.32 2.97
N LYS A 160 13.20 24.50 2.75
CA LYS A 160 13.93 25.74 2.46
C LYS A 160 14.73 26.20 3.68
N ARG A 161 16.05 26.35 3.52
CA ARG A 161 16.96 26.90 4.55
C ARG A 161 18.33 27.22 3.97
N ASP A 162 18.87 28.38 4.34
CA ASP A 162 20.15 28.87 3.82
C ASP A 162 21.33 28.63 4.78
N THR A 163 21.18 27.74 5.77
CA THR A 163 22.23 27.44 6.77
C THR A 163 22.78 26.04 6.58
N ASP A 164 24.10 25.90 6.74
CA ASP A 164 24.75 24.60 6.81
C ASP A 164 24.35 23.85 8.08
N ILE A 165 23.51 22.84 7.91
CA ILE A 165 23.21 21.88 8.95
C ILE A 165 24.08 20.66 8.66
N GLY A 166 24.94 20.23 9.58
CA GLY A 166 25.69 18.99 9.41
C GLY A 166 24.80 17.79 9.04
N SER A 167 25.41 16.69 8.58
CA SER A 167 24.65 15.47 8.29
C SER A 167 24.22 14.78 9.60
N LEU A 168 22.95 14.43 9.70
CA LEU A 168 22.44 13.63 10.81
C LEU A 168 21.88 12.32 10.28
N ILE A 169 22.41 11.20 10.75
CA ILE A 169 21.88 9.88 10.45
C ILE A 169 21.35 9.27 11.74
N LYS A 170 20.07 8.92 11.76
CA LYS A 170 19.47 8.20 12.88
C LYS A 170 18.80 6.93 12.38
N SER A 171 19.31 5.79 12.86
CA SER A 171 18.62 4.51 12.72
C SER A 171 17.51 4.40 13.75
N LEU A 172 16.35 3.91 13.33
CA LEU A 172 15.26 3.56 14.23
C LEU A 172 15.41 2.09 14.68
N LYS A 173 14.55 1.67 15.62
CA LYS A 173 14.56 0.30 16.14
C LYS A 173 14.11 -0.69 15.05
N GLU A 174 14.65 -1.89 15.10
CA GLU A 174 14.22 -3.02 14.29
C GLU A 174 12.70 -3.26 14.46
N GLY A 175 11.99 -3.47 13.35
CA GLY A 175 10.53 -3.65 13.31
C GLY A 175 9.69 -2.39 13.04
N SER A 176 10.28 -1.18 13.00
CA SER A 176 9.52 0.02 12.63
C SER A 176 9.48 0.26 11.12
N LEU A 177 8.29 0.59 10.59
CA LEU A 177 8.03 0.95 9.18
C LEU A 177 8.99 2.02 8.62
N PHE A 178 9.49 2.88 9.51
CA PHE A 178 10.54 3.85 9.21
C PHE A 178 11.87 3.27 9.71
N THR A 179 12.78 2.88 8.83
CA THR A 179 14.03 2.20 9.23
C THR A 179 15.12 3.21 9.59
N LYS A 180 15.24 4.29 8.81
CA LYS A 180 16.30 5.29 9.00
C LYS A 180 15.83 6.68 8.59
N ILE A 181 16.27 7.70 9.31
CA ILE A 181 16.09 9.11 8.93
C ILE A 181 17.47 9.72 8.73
N ARG A 182 17.73 10.28 7.55
CA ARG A 182 18.94 11.03 7.23
C ARG A 182 18.59 12.48 6.91
N LEU A 183 19.36 13.40 7.47
CA LEU A 183 19.39 14.81 7.08
C LEU A 183 20.68 15.07 6.31
N GLY A 184 20.57 15.70 5.15
CA GLY A 184 21.70 16.20 4.38
C GLY A 184 21.45 17.65 3.99
N THR A 185 22.51 18.45 3.92
CA THR A 185 22.41 19.84 3.48
C THR A 185 22.77 19.99 2.02
N HIS A 186 22.04 20.90 1.36
CA HIS A 186 22.26 21.32 -0.01
C HIS A 186 22.23 22.85 -0.07
N LYS A 187 22.64 23.42 -1.21
CA LYS A 187 22.64 24.88 -1.40
C LYS A 187 21.20 25.42 -1.40
N GLY A 188 20.82 26.12 -0.32
CA GLY A 188 19.51 26.78 -0.14
C GLY A 188 18.38 25.89 0.40
N TYR A 189 18.66 24.63 0.71
CA TYR A 189 17.70 23.74 1.35
C TYR A 189 18.39 22.57 2.07
N TYR A 190 17.71 21.96 3.03
CA TYR A 190 18.13 20.67 3.58
C TYR A 190 17.16 19.57 3.15
N ARG A 191 17.70 18.38 2.93
CA ARG A 191 17.00 17.19 2.48
C ARG A 191 16.84 16.21 3.63
N VAL A 192 15.61 15.81 3.88
CA VAL A 192 15.25 14.73 4.78
C VAL A 192 14.97 13.49 3.96
N VAL A 193 15.74 12.43 4.18
CA VAL A 193 15.56 11.13 3.56
C VAL A 193 15.08 10.15 4.62
N ILE A 194 13.88 9.61 4.45
CA ILE A 194 13.27 8.63 5.33
C ILE A 194 13.28 7.30 4.60
N GLU A 195 14.08 6.35 5.06
CA GLU A 195 14.09 4.98 4.56
C GLU A 195 12.92 4.19 5.17
N LEU A 196 12.24 3.42 4.33
CA LEU A 196 11.14 2.54 4.69
C LEU A 196 11.62 1.08 4.68
N ASP A 197 10.89 0.21 5.37
CA ASP A 197 11.10 -1.24 5.34
C ASP A 197 10.51 -1.92 4.09
N GLY A 198 9.54 -1.29 3.43
CA GLY A 198 8.84 -1.84 2.27
C GLY A 198 8.28 -0.79 1.31
N TYR A 199 7.51 -1.25 0.33
CA TYR A 199 6.84 -0.39 -0.64
C TYR A 199 5.51 0.12 -0.07
N TYR A 200 5.43 1.44 0.17
CA TYR A 200 4.24 2.11 0.67
C TYR A 200 3.93 3.35 -0.17
N SER A 201 2.65 3.60 -0.36
CA SER A 201 2.19 4.93 -0.76
C SER A 201 2.15 5.83 0.48
N TYR A 202 2.35 7.14 0.31
CA TYR A 202 2.26 8.08 1.42
C TYR A 202 1.39 9.27 1.10
N LYS A 203 0.75 9.81 2.15
CA LYS A 203 0.07 11.10 2.13
C LYS A 203 0.81 12.08 3.05
N LEU A 204 1.02 13.29 2.57
CA LEU A 204 1.63 14.38 3.33
C LEU A 204 0.59 15.46 3.63
N ASP A 205 0.32 15.66 4.92
CA ASP A 205 -0.62 16.66 5.42
C ASP A 205 0.14 17.77 6.16
N TYR A 206 -0.25 19.03 5.96
CA TYR A 206 0.28 20.17 6.72
C TYR A 206 -0.39 20.29 8.08
N ILE A 207 0.40 20.57 9.12
CA ILE A 207 -0.09 20.84 10.47
C ILE A 207 0.51 22.13 11.00
N ARG A 208 -0.14 22.73 12.01
CA ARG A 208 0.41 23.90 12.70
C ARG A 208 1.79 23.56 13.28
N GLY A 209 2.84 24.13 12.67
CA GLY A 209 4.24 23.92 13.07
C GLY A 209 4.94 22.72 12.43
N GLY A 210 4.44 22.19 11.30
CA GLY A 210 5.18 21.19 10.53
C GLY A 210 4.32 20.36 9.57
N TYR A 211 4.66 19.08 9.44
CA TYR A 211 4.08 18.16 8.47
C TYR A 211 3.84 16.78 9.09
N ILE A 212 2.83 16.07 8.60
CA ILE A 212 2.57 14.67 8.95
C ILE A 212 2.61 13.84 7.69
N ILE A 213 3.42 12.79 7.71
CA ILE A 213 3.46 11.75 6.70
C ILE A 213 2.67 10.56 7.26
N THR A 214 1.67 10.11 6.51
CA THR A 214 0.90 8.88 6.80
C THR A 214 1.20 7.87 5.70
N LEU A 215 1.71 6.70 6.08
CA LEU A 215 1.87 5.57 5.17
C LEU A 215 0.51 4.87 4.97
N LEU A 216 0.20 4.54 3.72
CA LEU A 216 -1.02 3.88 3.26
C LEU A 216 -0.78 2.41 2.91
#